data_AF-A0A2G2AP02-F1
#
_entry.id   AF-A0A2G2AP02-F1
#
_cell.length_a   1.000
_cell.length_b   1.000
_cell.length_c   1.000
_cell.angle_alpha   90.00
_cell.angle_beta   90.00
_cell.angle_gamma   90.00
#
_symmetry.space_group_name_H-M   'P 1'
#
loop_
_entity.id
_entity.type
_entity.pdbx_description
1 polymer ?
#
loop_
_entity_poly.entity_id
_entity_poly.type
_entity_poly.pdbx_seq_one_letter_code
_entity_poly.pdbx_strand_id
1 'polypeptide(L)' 'MVAVKQEAQEMIQNLPNDCTYEDIQYHLYVVEKIKNGISRAESGEVSSHQDAKERMAKWLSN' A
#
# COMPACT_ATOMS: atom_id res chain seq x y z
N MET A 1 -17.35 10.25 1.11
CA MET A 1 -16.11 9.78 0.47
C MET A 1 -15.16 10.96 0.45
N VAL A 2 -14.02 10.88 1.15
CA VAL A 2 -13.01 11.94 1.10
C VAL A 2 -12.32 11.88 -0.26
N ALA A 3 -12.11 13.02 -0.90
CA ALA A 3 -11.43 13.05 -2.19
C ALA A 3 -9.96 12.64 -1.99
N VAL A 4 -9.39 11.85 -2.92
CA VAL A 4 -7.98 11.41 -2.86
C VAL A 4 -7.02 12.59 -2.65
N LYS A 5 -7.33 13.74 -3.27
CA LYS A 5 -6.58 14.98 -3.10
C LYS A 5 -6.55 15.47 -1.64
N GLN A 6 -7.68 15.44 -0.95
CA GLN A 6 -7.78 15.92 0.42
C GLN A 6 -7.01 15.00 1.38
N GLU A 7 -7.13 13.69 1.18
CA GLU A 7 -6.40 12.72 2.00
C GLU A 7 -4.88 12.79 1.78
N ALA A 8 -4.44 13.01 0.52
CA ALA A 8 -3.04 13.27 0.22
C ALA A 8 -2.53 14.56 0.89
N GLN A 9 -3.35 15.62 0.92
CA GLN A 9 -3.02 16.87 1.61
C GLN A 9 -2.90 16.66 3.13
N GLU A 10 -3.85 15.97 3.74
CA GLU A 10 -3.82 15.64 5.18
C GLU A 10 -2.60 14.78 5.54
N MET A 11 -2.25 13.80 4.71
CA MET A 11 -1.04 12.99 4.89
C MET A 11 0.22 13.86 4.85
N ILE A 12 0.37 14.72 3.83
CA ILE A 12 1.53 15.61 3.68
C ILE A 12 1.63 16.59 4.85
N GLN A 13 0.50 17.11 5.34
CA GLN A 13 0.46 18.02 6.50
C GLN A 13 0.96 17.35 7.80
N ASN A 14 0.88 16.02 7.90
CA ASN A 14 1.34 15.26 9.06
C ASN A 14 2.82 14.85 8.97
N LEU A 15 3.50 15.12 7.86
CA LEU A 15 4.92 14.81 7.72
C LEU A 15 5.80 15.83 8.47
N PRO A 16 6.98 15.41 8.96
CA PRO A 16 7.97 16.32 9.50
C PRO A 16 8.39 17.41 8.50
N ASN A 17 8.77 18.59 9.00
CA ASN A 17 9.22 19.69 8.15
C ASN A 17 10.53 19.39 7.38
N ASP A 18 11.32 18.43 7.87
CA ASP A 18 12.56 17.96 7.25
C ASP A 18 12.35 16.72 6.35
N CYS A 19 11.10 16.34 6.06
CA CYS A 19 10.81 15.27 5.12
C CYS A 19 11.33 15.57 3.71
N THR A 20 11.73 14.51 3.00
CA THR A 20 12.20 14.62 1.62
C THR A 20 11.09 14.32 0.62
N TYR A 21 11.35 14.54 -0.67
CA TYR A 21 10.43 14.12 -1.72
C TYR A 21 10.23 12.61 -1.75
N GLU A 22 11.27 11.84 -1.42
CA GLU A 22 11.20 10.37 -1.31
C GLU A 22 10.25 9.93 -0.20
N ASP A 23 10.25 10.61 0.96
CA ASP A 23 9.30 10.32 2.04
C ASP A 23 7.85 10.52 1.57
N ILE A 24 7.56 11.68 0.96
CA ILE A 24 6.23 11.99 0.43
C ILE A 24 5.80 10.92 -0.58
N GLN A 25 6.68 10.56 -1.52
CA GLN A 25 6.42 9.54 -2.54
C GLN A 25 6.15 8.17 -1.92
N TYR A 26 6.97 7.75 -0.94
CA TYR A 26 6.83 6.47 -0.27
C TYR A 26 5.49 6.39 0.47
N HIS A 27 5.11 7.43 1.21
CA HIS A 27 3.83 7.47 1.91
C HIS A 27 2.64 7.38 0.94
N LEU A 28 2.65 8.13 -0.17
CA LEU A 28 1.61 8.05 -1.19
C LEU A 28 1.51 6.64 -1.80
N TYR A 29 2.66 6.04 -2.15
CA TYR A 29 2.72 4.70 -2.71
C TYR A 29 2.13 3.66 -1.75
N VAL A 30 2.54 3.68 -0.48
CA VAL A 30 2.07 2.71 0.52
C VAL A 30 0.56 2.84 0.75
N VAL A 31 0.04 4.06 0.91
CA VAL A 31 -1.40 4.31 1.07
C VAL A 31 -2.19 3.77 -0.12
N GLU A 32 -1.74 4.05 -1.34
CA GLU A 32 -2.37 3.53 -2.54
C GLU A 32 -2.34 1.99 -2.59
N LYS A 33 -1.20 1.36 -2.28
CA LYS A 33 -1.08 -0.11 -2.27
C LYS A 33 -2.00 -0.76 -1.24
N ILE A 34 -2.17 -0.17 -0.06
CA ILE A 34 -3.09 -0.67 0.96
C ILE A 34 -4.53 -0.60 0.47
N LYS A 35 -4.97 0.55 -0.05
CA LYS A 35 -6.33 0.73 -0.57
C LYS A 35 -6.66 -0.22 -1.71
N ASN A 36 -5.72 -0.37 -2.66
CA ASN A 36 -5.86 -1.32 -3.76
C ASN A 36 -5.85 -2.77 -3.24
N GLY A 37 -5.11 -3.07 -2.17
CA GLY A 37 -5.17 -4.36 -1.49
C GLY A 37 -6.54 -4.65 -0.88
N ILE A 38 -7.11 -3.69 -0.16
CA ILE A 38 -8.45 -3.79 0.44
C ILE A 38 -9.51 -3.99 -0.64
N SER A 39 -9.51 -3.14 -1.68
CA SER A 39 -10.49 -3.24 -2.76
C SER A 39 -10.44 -4.57 -3.50
N ARG A 40 -9.23 -5.12 -3.72
CA ARG A 40 -9.05 -6.46 -4.30
C ARG A 40 -9.55 -7.57 -3.39
N ALA A 41 -9.32 -7.45 -2.08
CA ALA A 41 -9.85 -8.42 -1.13
C ALA A 41 -11.38 -8.42 -1.10
N GLU A 42 -11.99 -7.22 -1.13
CA GLU A 42 -13.45 -7.05 -1.19
C GLU A 42 -14.05 -7.56 -2.51
N SER A 43 -13.32 -7.45 -3.63
CA SER A 43 -13.74 -7.99 -4.93
C SER A 43 -13.50 -9.49 -5.10
N GLY A 44 -12.93 -10.15 -4.09
CA GLY A 44 -12.62 -11.59 -4.12
C GLY A 44 -11.34 -11.95 -4.86
N GLU A 45 -10.52 -10.97 -5.26
CA GLU A 45 -9.17 -11.18 -5.79
C GLU A 45 -8.20 -11.52 -4.64
N VAL A 46 -8.43 -12.67 -4.00
CA VAL A 46 -7.65 -13.24 -2.90
C VAL A 46 -7.07 -14.59 -3.31
N SER A 47 -6.02 -15.02 -2.62
CA SER A 47 -5.45 -16.36 -2.79
C SER A 47 -5.55 -17.14 -1.49
N SER A 48 -5.64 -18.47 -1.56
CA SER A 48 -5.58 -19.29 -0.35
C SER A 48 -4.19 -19.17 0.30
N HIS A 49 -4.11 -19.51 1.59
CA HIS A 49 -2.82 -19.53 2.28
C HIS A 49 -1.82 -20.48 1.59
N GLN A 50 -2.29 -21.61 1.08
CA GLN A 50 -1.46 -22.59 0.38
C GLN A 50 -0.90 -22.02 -0.93
N ASP A 51 -1.75 -21.42 -1.77
CA ASP A 51 -1.33 -20.81 -3.04
C ASP A 51 -0.31 -19.67 -2.81
N ALA A 52 -0.53 -18.89 -1.74
CA ALA A 52 0.40 -17.83 -1.35
C ALA A 52 1.78 -18.39 -0.96
N LYS A 53 1.82 -19.48 -0.18
CA LYS A 53 3.09 -20.14 0.19
C LYS A 53 3.82 -20.70 -1.03
N GLU A 54 3.10 -21.37 -1.93
CA GLU A 54 3.67 -21.92 -3.17
C GLU A 54 4.26 -20.82 -4.05
N ARG A 55 3.54 -19.70 -4.20
CA ARG A 55 4.05 -18.53 -4.94
C ARG A 55 5.31 -17.93 -4.31
N MET A 56 5.38 -17.86 -2.98
CA MET A 56 6.53 -17.29 -2.27
C MET A 56 7.76 -18.20 -2.24
N ALA A 57 7.57 -19.52 -2.37
CA ALA A 57 8.63 -20.52 -2.24
C ALA A 57 9.85 -20.23 -3.14
N LYS A 58 9.65 -19.69 -4.35
CA LYS A 58 10.73 -19.38 -5.30
C LYS A 58 11.73 -18.31 -4.85
N TRP A 59 11.42 -17.56 -3.79
CA TRP A 59 12.33 -16.56 -3.19
C TRP A 59 12.80 -16.96 -1.79
N LEU A 60 12.26 -18.04 -1.22
CA LEU A 60 12.58 -18.55 0.11
C LEU A 60 13.51 -19.75 0.09
N SER A 61 13.90 -20.23 -1.09
CA SER A 61 14.89 -21.29 -1.27
C SER A 61 16.31 -20.75 -1.04
N ASN A 62 16.68 -20.62 0.23
CA ASN A 62 18.05 -20.44 0.73
C ASN A 62 18.34 -21.49 1.80
#